data_AF-A0A401IHL0-F1
#
_entry.id   AF-A0A401IHL0-F1
#
_cell.length_a   1.000
_cell.length_b   1.000
_cell.length_c   1.000
_cell.angle_alpha   90.00
_cell.angle_beta   90.00
_cell.angle_gamma   90.00
#
_symmetry.space_group_name_H-M   'P 1'
#
loop_
_entity.id
_entity.type
_entity.pdbx_description
1 polymer ?
#
loop_
_entity_poly.entity_id
_entity_poly.type
_entity_poly.pdbx_seq_one_letter_code
_entity_poly.pdbx_strand_id
1 'polypeptide(L)'
;MATTVNTRGKNGNSSFAKWWKKNSQNILPPIVGILGFLFVWQISSNIGLIKLPPPSDLWFNERTRTYLLYPFFNRGGTDVGLFWQSLASLQRVLIGYTLAAVVGISAGVFVGLNSFANKALDPLFQFLRTVPPLAWVPIALAALQQNQPAALFVIFITAVWPILINTAVGVQQIPQDYINVRKVLQLSQKKFFFKILIPSALPYIFTGLRIAIGLAWLAIIAAEIVMSGIVGIGFFIWDSYQNNYISDIILALIYIGAIGLVLDRFMGWLQTLISPGE
;
A
#
# COMPACT_ATOMS: atom_id res chain seq x y z
N MET A 1 10.58 61.31 -33.96
CA MET A 1 9.35 60.56 -34.29
C MET A 1 9.75 59.33 -35.09
N ALA A 2 9.76 58.15 -34.48
CA ALA A 2 9.66 56.82 -35.14
C ALA A 2 9.79 55.76 -34.04
N THR A 3 8.65 55.30 -33.52
CA THR A 3 8.54 54.26 -32.49
C THR A 3 8.30 52.93 -33.21
N THR A 4 9.22 51.97 -33.10
CA THR A 4 9.00 50.60 -33.59
C THR A 4 8.27 49.78 -32.52
N VAL A 5 7.00 49.48 -32.80
CA VAL A 5 6.16 48.61 -31.98
C VAL A 5 6.51 47.16 -32.29
N ASN A 6 7.14 46.48 -31.34
CA ASN A 6 7.44 45.05 -31.42
C ASN A 6 6.20 44.24 -30.95
N THR A 7 5.46 43.68 -31.89
CA THR A 7 4.31 42.80 -31.63
C THR A 7 4.77 41.39 -31.25
N ARG A 8 4.81 41.07 -29.95
CA ARG A 8 4.90 39.69 -29.44
C ARG A 8 3.58 38.95 -29.67
N GLY A 9 3.47 38.27 -30.80
CA GLY A 9 2.35 37.38 -31.14
C GLY A 9 2.51 35.96 -30.58
N LYS A 10 1.52 35.54 -29.78
CA LYS A 10 0.98 34.18 -29.59
C LYS A 10 1.90 32.99 -29.95
N ASN A 11 2.54 32.38 -28.94
CA ASN A 11 3.25 31.10 -29.10
C ASN A 11 2.83 30.01 -28.09
N GLY A 12 1.57 30.01 -27.64
CA GLY A 12 1.04 29.05 -26.66
C GLY A 12 0.44 27.76 -27.22
N ASN A 13 -0.05 27.75 -28.47
CA ASN A 13 -0.83 26.64 -29.03
C ASN A 13 -0.02 25.50 -29.66
N SER A 14 1.25 25.74 -30.01
CA SER A 14 2.09 24.74 -30.70
C SER A 14 2.77 23.74 -29.76
N SER A 15 2.88 24.07 -28.46
CA SER A 15 3.49 23.21 -27.44
C SER A 15 2.55 22.08 -27.00
N PHE A 16 1.29 22.39 -26.71
CA PHE A 16 0.29 21.39 -26.28
C PHE A 16 -0.05 20.37 -27.38
N ALA A 17 -0.19 20.81 -28.64
CA ALA A 17 -0.47 19.91 -29.75
C ALA A 17 0.70 18.94 -30.05
N LYS A 18 1.96 19.40 -29.91
CA LYS A 18 3.15 18.55 -30.04
C LYS A 18 3.31 17.59 -28.86
N TRP A 19 3.01 18.05 -27.65
CA TRP A 19 2.99 17.20 -26.45
C TRP A 19 1.92 16.10 -26.56
N TRP A 20 0.70 16.44 -26.98
CA TRP A 20 -0.40 15.50 -27.19
C TRP A 20 -0.06 14.46 -28.26
N LYS A 21 0.49 14.87 -29.41
CA LYS A 21 0.85 13.92 -30.49
C LYS A 21 1.99 12.96 -30.10
N LYS A 22 2.90 13.39 -29.21
CA LYS A 22 3.99 12.56 -28.70
C LYS A 22 3.54 11.58 -27.61
N ASN A 23 2.60 12.00 -26.75
CA ASN A 23 2.16 11.22 -25.59
C ASN A 23 0.86 10.43 -25.83
N SER A 24 0.13 10.71 -26.91
CA SER A 24 -1.14 10.04 -27.26
C SER A 24 -0.97 8.53 -27.46
N GLN A 25 0.14 8.07 -28.04
CA GLN A 25 0.40 6.64 -28.23
C GLN A 25 0.50 5.86 -26.91
N ASN A 26 0.90 6.51 -25.81
CA ASN A 26 1.04 5.88 -24.50
C ASN A 26 -0.18 6.10 -23.58
N ILE A 27 -0.95 7.18 -23.80
CA ILE A 27 -2.13 7.51 -22.99
C ILE A 27 -3.42 6.91 -23.55
N LEU A 28 -3.55 6.82 -24.88
CA LEU A 28 -4.78 6.34 -25.51
C LEU A 28 -5.09 4.87 -25.19
N PRO A 29 -4.14 3.91 -25.26
CA PRO A 29 -4.48 2.51 -25.04
C PRO A 29 -5.04 2.21 -23.63
N PRO A 30 -4.47 2.73 -22.52
CA PRO A 30 -5.05 2.57 -21.19
C PRO A 30 -6.45 3.17 -21.05
N ILE A 31 -6.68 4.37 -21.61
CA ILE A 31 -7.99 5.03 -21.54
C ILE A 31 -9.04 4.22 -22.31
N VAL A 32 -8.71 3.76 -23.53
CA VAL A 32 -9.61 2.92 -24.34
C VAL A 32 -9.90 1.61 -23.62
N GLY A 33 -8.89 1.00 -22.98
CA GLY A 33 -9.08 -0.22 -22.17
C GLY A 33 -10.05 0.00 -21.01
N ILE A 34 -9.88 1.08 -20.23
CA ILE A 34 -10.75 1.42 -19.10
C ILE A 34 -12.18 1.72 -19.57
N LEU A 35 -12.33 2.57 -20.60
CA LEU A 35 -13.63 2.92 -21.14
C LEU A 35 -14.34 1.71 -21.77
N GLY A 36 -13.60 0.86 -22.48
CA GLY A 36 -14.12 -0.39 -23.02
C GLY A 36 -14.62 -1.33 -21.92
N PHE A 37 -13.84 -1.50 -20.85
CA PHE A 37 -14.26 -2.29 -19.69
C PHE A 37 -15.53 -1.73 -19.03
N LEU A 38 -15.59 -0.43 -18.77
CA LEU A 38 -16.76 0.22 -18.18
C LEU A 38 -18.00 0.13 -19.08
N PHE A 39 -17.82 0.25 -20.39
CA PHE A 39 -18.90 0.15 -21.36
C PHE A 39 -19.47 -1.28 -21.42
N VAL A 40 -18.61 -2.29 -21.47
CA VAL A 40 -19.02 -3.70 -21.42
C VAL A 40 -19.79 -3.97 -20.13
N TRP A 41 -19.27 -3.53 -18.98
CA TRP A 41 -19.94 -3.71 -17.70
C TRP A 41 -21.30 -2.99 -17.67
N GLN A 42 -21.38 -1.73 -18.11
CA GLN A 42 -22.63 -0.97 -18.18
C GLN A 42 -23.69 -1.70 -19.02
N ILE A 43 -23.31 -2.23 -20.19
CA ILE A 43 -24.22 -3.00 -21.05
C ILE A 43 -24.64 -4.31 -20.39
N SER A 44 -23.69 -5.08 -19.83
CA SER A 44 -23.99 -6.35 -19.19
C SER A 44 -24.93 -6.19 -18.00
N SER A 45 -24.78 -5.14 -17.20
CA SER A 45 -25.69 -4.81 -16.10
C SER A 45 -27.07 -4.39 -16.62
N ASN A 46 -27.14 -3.53 -17.64
CA ASN A 46 -28.41 -3.06 -18.19
C ASN A 46 -29.24 -4.17 -18.84
N ILE A 47 -28.58 -5.15 -19.47
CA ILE A 47 -29.25 -6.32 -20.09
C ILE A 47 -29.67 -7.35 -19.03
N GLY A 48 -29.23 -7.20 -17.78
CA GLY A 48 -29.53 -8.15 -16.70
C GLY A 48 -28.71 -9.44 -16.76
N LEU A 49 -27.63 -9.46 -17.54
CA LEU A 49 -26.67 -10.59 -17.58
C LEU A 49 -25.96 -10.77 -16.23
N ILE A 50 -25.76 -9.66 -15.50
CA ILE A 50 -25.08 -9.63 -14.21
C ILE A 50 -25.96 -8.89 -13.22
N LYS A 51 -26.11 -9.43 -12.00
CA LYS A 51 -26.86 -8.79 -10.88
C LYS A 51 -26.08 -7.65 -10.20
N LEU A 52 -25.06 -7.10 -10.86
CA LEU A 52 -24.28 -5.97 -10.34
C LEU A 52 -24.89 -4.66 -10.86
N PRO A 53 -24.97 -3.62 -10.04
CA PRO A 53 -25.42 -2.31 -10.49
C PRO A 53 -24.47 -1.78 -11.58
N PRO A 54 -25.00 -1.05 -12.58
CA PRO A 54 -24.17 -0.45 -13.61
C PRO A 54 -23.22 0.60 -13.02
N PRO A 55 -22.06 0.87 -13.65
CA PRO A 55 -21.12 1.90 -13.20
C PRO A 55 -21.74 3.30 -13.05
N SER A 56 -22.79 3.59 -13.82
CA SER A 56 -23.56 4.84 -13.72
C SER A 56 -24.27 5.03 -12.38
N ASP A 57 -24.63 3.94 -11.68
CA ASP A 57 -25.30 4.02 -10.37
C ASP A 57 -24.44 4.72 -9.31
N LEU A 58 -23.12 4.77 -9.47
CA LEU A 58 -22.23 5.54 -8.59
C LEU A 58 -22.61 7.03 -8.53
N TRP A 59 -23.21 7.56 -9.60
CA TRP A 59 -23.63 8.96 -9.70
C TRP A 59 -25.13 9.15 -9.49
N PHE A 60 -25.95 8.17 -9.88
CA PHE A 60 -27.41 8.28 -9.82
C PHE A 60 -28.01 7.80 -8.50
N ASN A 61 -27.34 6.92 -7.77
CA ASN A 61 -27.80 6.48 -6.45
C ASN A 61 -27.55 7.57 -5.40
N GLU A 62 -28.60 8.07 -4.75
CA GLU A 62 -28.50 9.17 -3.78
C GLU A 62 -27.57 8.87 -2.60
N ARG A 63 -27.59 7.63 -2.11
CA ARG A 63 -26.74 7.19 -0.99
C ARG A 63 -25.28 7.14 -1.42
N THR A 64 -24.96 6.43 -2.51
CA THR A 64 -23.59 6.33 -3.03
C THR A 64 -23.03 7.69 -3.42
N ARG A 65 -23.86 8.53 -4.05
CA ARG A 65 -23.52 9.92 -4.39
C ARG A 65 -23.17 10.76 -3.16
N THR A 66 -23.83 10.52 -2.03
CA THR A 66 -23.50 11.21 -0.77
C THR A 66 -22.09 10.85 -0.29
N TYR A 67 -21.73 9.56 -0.29
CA TYR A 67 -20.37 9.12 0.05
C TYR A 67 -19.31 9.60 -0.96
N LEU A 68 -19.69 9.74 -2.24
CA LEU A 68 -18.81 10.25 -3.29
C LEU A 68 -18.57 11.77 -3.18
N LEU A 69 -19.63 12.56 -3.00
CA LEU A 69 -19.55 14.03 -3.00
C LEU A 69 -19.20 14.65 -1.65
N TYR A 70 -19.57 13.98 -0.55
CA TYR A 70 -19.32 14.45 0.81
C TYR A 70 -18.46 13.47 1.60
N PRO A 71 -17.24 13.12 1.15
CA PRO A 71 -16.46 12.07 1.78
C PRO A 71 -16.05 12.38 3.24
N PHE A 72 -16.16 13.64 3.69
CA PHE A 72 -15.75 14.13 5.00
C PHE A 72 -16.88 14.22 6.05
N PHE A 73 -18.11 13.80 5.74
CA PHE A 73 -19.19 13.88 6.73
C PHE A 73 -18.89 12.96 7.93
N ASN A 74 -19.36 13.35 9.12
CA ASN A 74 -19.27 12.54 10.33
C ASN A 74 -20.60 12.63 11.08
N ARG A 75 -21.38 11.55 11.08
CA ARG A 75 -22.68 11.47 11.79
C ARG A 75 -22.55 10.71 13.12
N GLY A 76 -21.32 10.40 13.55
CA GLY A 76 -21.03 9.62 14.75
C GLY A 76 -21.11 8.11 14.53
N GLY A 77 -20.52 7.35 15.45
CA GLY A 77 -20.48 5.89 15.36
C GLY A 77 -19.73 5.40 14.13
N THR A 78 -20.34 4.48 13.38
CA THR A 78 -19.81 3.92 12.13
C THR A 78 -20.32 4.60 10.86
N ASP A 79 -21.29 5.53 10.96
CA ASP A 79 -21.81 6.29 9.81
C ASP A 79 -20.97 7.55 9.58
N VAL A 80 -19.79 7.33 9.00
CA VAL A 80 -18.86 8.39 8.61
C VAL A 80 -18.51 8.26 7.13
N GLY A 81 -18.19 9.38 6.50
CA GLY A 81 -17.82 9.40 5.09
C GLY A 81 -16.57 8.58 4.80
N LEU A 82 -16.39 8.19 3.52
CA LEU A 82 -15.32 7.31 3.08
C LEU A 82 -13.91 7.83 3.41
N PHE A 83 -13.73 9.14 3.52
CA PHE A 83 -12.45 9.71 3.98
C PHE A 83 -12.11 9.26 5.40
N TRP A 84 -13.05 9.36 6.34
CA TRP A 84 -12.81 8.99 7.74
C TRP A 84 -12.64 7.49 7.91
N GLN A 85 -13.39 6.69 7.16
CA GLN A 85 -13.23 5.24 7.18
C GLN A 85 -11.87 4.81 6.65
N SER A 86 -11.46 5.35 5.49
CA SER A 86 -10.15 5.04 4.92
C SER A 86 -9.00 5.56 5.78
N LEU A 87 -9.15 6.74 6.40
CA LEU A 87 -8.17 7.29 7.32
C LEU A 87 -8.02 6.39 8.56
N ALA A 88 -9.11 5.87 9.12
CA ALA A 88 -9.06 4.95 10.26
C ALA A 88 -8.29 3.66 9.91
N SER A 89 -8.57 3.07 8.75
CA SER A 89 -7.84 1.89 8.26
C SER A 89 -6.36 2.21 8.00
N LEU A 90 -6.06 3.37 7.41
CA LEU A 90 -4.70 3.84 7.16
C LEU A 90 -3.91 4.08 8.45
N GLN A 91 -4.52 4.64 9.49
CA GLN A 91 -3.89 4.82 10.79
C GLN A 91 -3.51 3.48 11.42
N ARG A 92 -4.41 2.48 11.36
CA ARG A 92 -4.10 1.13 11.83
C ARG A 92 -2.92 0.54 11.06
N VAL A 93 -2.95 0.64 9.73
CA VAL A 93 -1.86 0.18 8.87
C VAL A 93 -0.56 0.86 9.27
N LEU A 94 -0.53 2.18 9.38
CA LEU A 94 0.67 2.93 9.75
C LEU A 94 1.25 2.46 11.10
N ILE A 95 0.40 2.29 12.12
CA ILE A 95 0.85 1.84 13.46
C ILE A 95 1.37 0.40 13.41
N GLY A 96 0.58 -0.54 12.92
CA GLY A 96 0.96 -1.96 12.88
C GLY A 96 2.16 -2.21 11.98
N TYR A 97 2.23 -1.53 10.84
CA TYR A 97 3.33 -1.58 9.90
C TYR A 97 4.62 -1.00 10.50
N THR A 98 4.54 0.13 11.22
CA THR A 98 5.73 0.73 11.85
C THR A 98 6.31 -0.19 12.92
N LEU A 99 5.46 -0.83 13.73
CA LEU A 99 5.90 -1.85 14.68
C LEU A 99 6.56 -3.04 13.98
N ALA A 100 5.97 -3.52 12.88
CA ALA A 100 6.54 -4.59 12.07
C ALA A 100 7.86 -4.19 11.43
N ALA A 101 8.03 -2.94 10.99
CA ALA A 101 9.26 -2.43 10.43
C ALA A 101 10.38 -2.40 11.46
N VAL A 102 10.13 -1.86 12.65
CA VAL A 102 11.13 -1.81 13.73
C VAL A 102 11.57 -3.23 14.13
N VAL A 103 10.62 -4.13 14.37
CA VAL A 103 10.92 -5.51 14.77
C VAL A 103 11.56 -6.29 13.62
N GLY A 104 10.99 -6.21 12.42
CA GLY A 104 11.44 -6.93 11.23
C GLY A 104 12.85 -6.53 10.81
N ILE A 105 13.16 -5.23 10.79
CA ILE A 105 14.52 -4.76 10.48
C ILE A 105 15.50 -5.22 11.55
N SER A 106 15.17 -5.04 12.84
CA SER A 106 16.07 -5.41 13.94
C SER A 106 16.36 -6.91 13.97
N ALA A 107 15.31 -7.73 13.86
CA ALA A 107 15.42 -9.19 13.82
C ALA A 107 16.11 -9.66 12.54
N GLY A 108 15.81 -9.04 11.39
CA GLY A 108 16.42 -9.35 10.11
C GLY A 108 17.92 -9.09 10.10
N VAL A 109 18.36 -7.97 10.68
CA VAL A 109 19.79 -7.67 10.84
C VAL A 109 20.47 -8.69 11.77
N PHE A 110 19.83 -9.04 12.89
CA PHE A 110 20.37 -10.04 13.83
C PHE A 110 20.53 -11.43 13.17
N VAL A 111 19.49 -11.88 12.47
CA VAL A 111 19.49 -13.16 11.74
C VAL A 111 20.48 -13.14 10.57
N GLY A 112 20.55 -12.02 9.85
CA GLY A 112 21.50 -11.84 8.75
C GLY A 112 22.96 -11.92 9.19
N LEU A 113 23.28 -11.44 10.39
CA LEU A 113 24.62 -11.50 10.97
C LEU A 113 24.99 -12.87 11.55
N ASN A 114 24.01 -13.68 11.97
CA ASN A 114 24.25 -14.94 12.68
C ASN A 114 23.75 -16.14 11.86
N SER A 115 24.70 -16.87 11.25
CA SER A 115 24.40 -18.04 10.42
C SER A 115 23.70 -19.17 11.16
N PHE A 116 23.94 -19.33 12.48
CA PHE A 116 23.24 -20.30 13.30
C PHE A 116 21.79 -19.88 13.54
N ALA A 117 21.57 -18.62 13.92
CA ALA A 117 20.21 -18.09 14.11
C ALA A 117 19.38 -18.18 12.82
N ASN A 118 20.01 -17.89 11.66
CA ASN A 118 19.37 -18.06 10.36
C ASN A 118 18.92 -19.49 10.12
N LYS A 119 19.82 -20.48 10.27
CA LYS A 119 19.46 -21.89 10.07
C LYS A 119 18.41 -22.41 11.06
N ALA A 120 18.43 -21.92 12.30
CA ALA A 120 17.49 -22.34 13.33
C ALA A 120 16.08 -21.75 13.16
N LEU A 121 15.99 -20.48 12.74
CA LEU A 121 14.71 -19.77 12.65
C LEU A 121 14.09 -19.80 11.25
N ASP A 122 14.85 -20.12 10.21
CA ASP A 122 14.36 -20.16 8.83
C ASP A 122 13.12 -21.07 8.66
N PRO A 123 13.06 -22.31 9.19
CA PRO A 123 11.85 -23.13 9.11
C PRO A 123 10.63 -22.46 9.76
N LEU A 124 10.82 -21.79 10.90
CA LEU A 124 9.76 -21.08 11.62
C LEU A 124 9.25 -19.89 10.80
N PHE A 125 10.16 -19.10 10.22
CA PHE A 125 9.80 -17.97 9.37
C PHE A 125 9.09 -18.42 8.10
N GLN A 126 9.54 -19.51 7.49
CA GLN A 126 8.89 -20.08 6.32
C GLN A 126 7.49 -20.61 6.62
N PHE A 127 7.28 -21.22 7.78
CA PHE A 127 5.95 -21.65 8.21
C PHE A 127 5.04 -20.43 8.46
N LEU A 128 5.45 -19.51 9.32
CA LEU A 128 4.61 -18.38 9.73
C LEU A 128 4.25 -17.45 8.59
N ARG A 129 5.15 -17.24 7.61
CA ARG A 129 4.86 -16.40 6.42
C ARG A 129 3.84 -17.04 5.48
N THR A 130 3.68 -18.36 5.50
CA THR A 130 2.73 -19.07 4.61
C THR A 130 1.31 -19.10 5.15
N VAL A 131 1.13 -18.79 6.44
CA VAL A 131 -0.18 -18.71 7.06
C VAL A 131 -0.92 -17.48 6.52
N PRO A 132 -2.11 -17.63 5.91
CA PRO A 132 -2.89 -16.50 5.41
C PRO A 132 -3.19 -15.49 6.53
N PRO A 133 -3.07 -14.17 6.28
CA PRO A 133 -3.34 -13.13 7.27
C PRO A 133 -4.69 -13.27 7.97
N LEU A 134 -5.72 -13.67 7.22
CA LEU A 134 -7.09 -13.82 7.73
C LEU A 134 -7.21 -14.88 8.83
N ALA A 135 -6.40 -15.94 8.79
CA ALA A 135 -6.43 -17.01 9.77
C ALA A 135 -5.97 -16.55 11.16
N TRP A 136 -5.24 -15.42 11.24
CA TRP A 136 -4.80 -14.84 12.51
C TRP A 136 -5.90 -14.05 13.22
N VAL A 137 -6.96 -13.63 12.53
CA VAL A 137 -8.00 -12.77 13.10
C VAL A 137 -8.66 -13.39 14.34
N PRO A 138 -9.16 -14.66 14.32
CA PRO A 138 -9.80 -15.25 15.50
C PRO A 138 -8.83 -15.44 16.66
N ILE A 139 -7.58 -15.80 16.38
CA ILE A 139 -6.53 -15.97 17.38
C ILE A 139 -6.22 -14.62 18.05
N ALA A 140 -6.09 -13.57 17.25
CA ALA A 140 -5.82 -12.22 17.73
C ALA A 140 -6.98 -11.68 18.59
N LEU A 141 -8.22 -11.92 18.16
CA LEU A 141 -9.40 -11.55 18.93
C LEU A 141 -9.51 -12.35 20.24
N ALA A 142 -9.24 -13.65 20.22
CA ALA A 142 -9.26 -14.47 21.44
C ALA A 142 -8.18 -14.05 22.45
N ALA A 143 -6.98 -13.72 21.96
CA ALA A 143 -5.86 -13.33 22.81
C ALA A 143 -5.97 -11.89 23.35
N LEU A 144 -6.39 -10.94 22.51
CA LEU A 144 -6.38 -9.51 22.84
C LEU A 144 -7.76 -8.98 23.28
N GLN A 145 -8.83 -9.74 23.03
CA GLN A 145 -10.21 -9.46 23.43
C GLN A 145 -10.76 -8.10 22.95
N GLN A 146 -10.06 -7.45 22.01
CA GLN A 146 -10.37 -6.12 21.50
C GLN A 146 -10.09 -6.04 20.00
N ASN A 147 -11.01 -5.44 19.24
CA ASN A 147 -10.91 -5.34 17.78
C ASN A 147 -9.68 -4.54 17.31
N GLN A 148 -9.43 -3.39 17.95
CA GLN A 148 -8.35 -2.50 17.54
C GLN A 148 -6.96 -3.15 17.71
N PRO A 149 -6.57 -3.68 18.89
CA PRO A 149 -5.33 -4.45 19.03
C PRO A 149 -5.24 -5.67 18.12
N ALA A 150 -6.36 -6.40 17.91
CA ALA A 150 -6.38 -7.55 17.01
C ALA A 150 -6.05 -7.17 15.57
N ALA A 151 -6.64 -6.08 15.07
CA ALA A 151 -6.32 -5.55 13.74
C ALA A 151 -4.83 -5.17 13.61
N LEU A 152 -4.27 -4.50 14.62
CA LEU A 152 -2.85 -4.13 14.63
C LEU A 152 -1.94 -5.36 14.64
N PHE A 153 -2.31 -6.41 15.37
CA PHE A 153 -1.57 -7.67 15.39
C PHE A 153 -1.59 -8.36 14.02
N VAL A 154 -2.74 -8.40 13.35
CA VAL A 154 -2.85 -9.00 12.01
C VAL A 154 -2.01 -8.25 10.98
N ILE A 155 -1.98 -6.92 11.04
CA ILE A 155 -1.07 -6.11 10.23
C ILE A 155 0.39 -6.46 10.56
N PHE A 156 0.71 -6.47 11.86
CA PHE A 156 2.07 -6.73 12.33
C PHE A 156 2.60 -8.08 11.85
N ILE A 157 1.86 -9.16 12.09
CA ILE A 157 2.28 -10.52 11.73
C ILE A 157 2.38 -10.69 10.21
N THR A 158 1.57 -9.96 9.43
CA THR A 158 1.65 -10.01 7.97
C THR A 158 2.87 -9.26 7.43
N ALA A 159 3.16 -8.08 7.99
CA ALA A 159 4.22 -7.21 7.49
C ALA A 159 5.62 -7.62 7.97
N VAL A 160 5.74 -8.24 9.15
CA VAL A 160 7.05 -8.50 9.77
C VAL A 160 7.93 -9.46 8.96
N TRP A 161 7.34 -10.49 8.35
CA TRP A 161 8.09 -11.53 7.63
C TRP A 161 8.82 -11.04 6.38
N PRO A 162 8.17 -10.40 5.40
CA PRO A 162 8.87 -9.89 4.22
C PRO A 162 9.94 -8.86 4.59
N ILE A 163 9.72 -8.02 5.61
CA ILE A 163 10.72 -7.05 6.09
C ILE A 163 11.93 -7.78 6.67
N LEU A 164 11.69 -8.74 7.58
CA LEU A 164 12.74 -9.53 8.23
C LEU A 164 13.58 -10.29 7.20
N ILE A 165 12.93 -11.03 6.31
CA ILE A 165 13.60 -11.89 5.33
C ILE A 165 14.44 -11.05 4.37
N ASN A 166 13.86 -9.99 3.79
CA ASN A 166 14.62 -9.14 2.87
C ASN A 166 15.78 -8.43 3.56
N THR A 167 15.59 -7.98 4.81
CA THR A 167 16.68 -7.39 5.60
C THR A 167 17.79 -8.40 5.87
N ALA A 168 17.45 -9.63 6.27
CA ALA A 168 18.43 -10.68 6.51
C ALA A 168 19.23 -11.03 5.23
N VAL A 169 18.53 -11.14 4.09
CA VAL A 169 19.16 -11.36 2.79
C VAL A 169 20.10 -10.20 2.43
N GLY A 170 19.67 -8.94 2.60
CA GLY A 170 20.50 -7.78 2.31
C GLY A 170 21.78 -7.72 3.15
N VAL A 171 21.70 -8.12 4.42
CA VAL A 171 22.87 -8.21 5.31
C VAL A 171 23.81 -9.36 4.89
N GLN A 172 23.27 -10.49 4.45
CA GLN A 172 24.07 -11.65 4.00
C GLN A 172 24.74 -11.43 2.64
N GLN A 173 24.15 -10.59 1.77
CA GLN A 173 24.65 -10.30 0.43
C GLN A 173 25.75 -9.21 0.38
N ILE A 174 26.21 -8.71 1.55
CA ILE A 174 27.30 -7.74 1.59
C ILE A 174 28.57 -8.35 0.96
N PRO A 175 29.17 -7.69 -0.06
CA PRO A 175 30.37 -8.20 -0.70
C PRO A 175 31.51 -8.40 0.29
N GLN A 176 32.29 -9.48 0.11
CA GLN A 176 33.43 -9.78 0.98
C GLN A 176 34.48 -8.67 1.00
N ASP A 177 34.57 -7.86 -0.06
CA ASP A 177 35.47 -6.71 -0.12
C ASP A 177 35.19 -5.70 0.99
N TYR A 178 33.92 -5.44 1.32
CA TYR A 178 33.56 -4.56 2.43
C TYR A 178 34.00 -5.13 3.80
N ILE A 179 33.93 -6.45 3.94
CA ILE A 179 34.40 -7.16 5.14
C ILE A 179 35.93 -7.13 5.22
N ASN A 180 36.63 -7.22 4.09
CA ASN A 180 38.09 -7.12 4.02
C ASN A 180 38.58 -5.70 4.30
N VAL A 181 37.93 -4.67 3.74
CA VAL A 181 38.21 -3.25 4.01
C VAL A 181 38.06 -2.95 5.50
N ARG A 182 37.05 -3.53 6.16
CA ARG A 182 36.88 -3.42 7.61
C ARG A 182 38.11 -3.96 8.37
N LYS A 183 38.66 -5.10 7.96
CA LYS A 183 39.84 -5.73 8.61
C LYS A 183 41.10 -4.87 8.42
N VAL A 184 41.30 -4.33 7.21
CA VAL A 184 42.44 -3.46 6.88
C VAL A 184 42.38 -2.13 7.63
N LEU A 185 41.23 -1.48 7.63
CA LEU A 185 41.02 -0.19 8.32
C LEU A 185 40.77 -0.34 9.84
N GLN A 186 40.81 -1.56 10.38
CA GLN A 186 40.52 -1.90 11.77
C GLN A 186 39.28 -1.18 12.33
N LEU A 187 38.21 -1.14 11.52
CA LEU A 187 37.00 -0.42 11.90
C LEU A 187 36.30 -1.11 13.08
N SER A 188 35.89 -0.30 14.06
CA SER A 188 35.08 -0.78 15.18
C SER A 188 33.73 -1.32 14.72
N GLN A 189 33.14 -2.26 15.49
CA GLN A 189 31.86 -2.91 15.16
C GLN A 189 30.75 -1.88 14.90
N LYS A 190 30.70 -0.79 15.70
CA LYS A 190 29.73 0.30 15.53
C LYS A 190 29.93 1.06 14.21
N LYS A 191 31.18 1.38 13.85
CA LYS A 191 31.49 2.08 12.59
C LYS A 191 31.15 1.21 11.40
N PHE A 192 31.50 -0.09 11.44
CA PHE A 192 31.13 -1.04 10.39
C PHE A 192 29.61 -1.14 10.24
N PHE A 193 28.88 -1.24 11.36
CA PHE A 193 27.43 -1.34 11.35
C PHE A 193 26.76 -0.14 10.66
N PHE A 194 27.03 1.08 11.11
CA PHE A 194 26.33 2.27 10.62
C PHE A 194 26.87 2.80 9.28
N LYS A 195 28.16 2.59 8.96
CA LYS A 195 28.76 3.17 7.74
C LYS A 195 28.83 2.20 6.56
N ILE A 196 28.74 0.90 6.80
CA ILE A 196 28.92 -0.11 5.75
C ILE A 196 27.68 -1.01 5.70
N LEU A 197 27.38 -1.71 6.80
CA LEU A 197 26.34 -2.74 6.81
C LEU A 197 24.95 -2.16 6.52
N ILE A 198 24.51 -1.13 7.25
CA ILE A 198 23.18 -0.55 7.07
C ILE A 198 23.02 0.10 5.69
N PRO A 199 23.94 0.94 5.20
CA PRO A 199 23.83 1.51 3.85
C PRO A 199 23.81 0.45 2.74
N SER A 200 24.62 -0.60 2.83
CA SER A 200 24.64 -1.67 1.82
C SER A 200 23.38 -2.55 1.85
N ALA A 201 22.78 -2.78 3.02
CA ALA A 201 21.54 -3.55 3.14
C ALA A 201 20.28 -2.72 2.86
N LEU A 202 20.39 -1.39 2.78
CA LEU A 202 19.28 -0.46 2.67
C LEU A 202 18.35 -0.73 1.48
N PRO A 203 18.83 -1.02 0.25
CA PRO A 203 17.96 -1.34 -0.88
C PRO A 203 17.07 -2.57 -0.63
N TYR A 204 17.62 -3.58 0.04
CA TYR A 204 16.87 -4.79 0.41
C TYR A 204 15.87 -4.51 1.53
N ILE A 205 16.24 -3.69 2.52
CA ILE A 205 15.32 -3.25 3.57
C ILE A 205 14.12 -2.54 2.92
N PHE A 206 14.35 -1.63 1.98
CA PHE A 206 13.28 -0.93 1.25
C PHE A 206 12.43 -1.86 0.39
N THR A 207 13.03 -2.85 -0.26
CA THR A 207 12.29 -3.90 -0.97
C THR A 207 11.33 -4.63 -0.02
N GLY A 208 11.83 -5.05 1.16
CA GLY A 208 11.00 -5.68 2.18
C GLY A 208 9.88 -4.78 2.69
N LEU A 209 10.20 -3.52 2.99
CA LEU A 209 9.25 -2.50 3.44
C LEU A 209 8.14 -2.26 2.39
N ARG A 210 8.51 -2.15 1.11
CA ARG A 210 7.56 -1.91 0.01
C ARG A 210 6.62 -3.10 -0.22
N ILE A 211 7.14 -4.32 -0.18
CA ILE A 211 6.29 -5.52 -0.26
C ILE A 211 5.33 -5.56 0.92
N ALA A 212 5.84 -5.27 2.12
CA ALA A 212 5.09 -5.36 3.35
C ALA A 212 3.95 -4.34 3.46
N ILE A 213 4.08 -3.11 2.90
CA ILE A 213 3.00 -2.11 2.99
C ILE A 213 1.78 -2.55 2.16
N GLY A 214 2.00 -3.17 1.00
CA GLY A 214 0.93 -3.68 0.15
C GLY A 214 0.20 -4.85 0.82
N LEU A 215 0.95 -5.77 1.43
CA LEU A 215 0.36 -6.89 2.18
C LEU A 215 -0.39 -6.41 3.43
N ALA A 216 0.15 -5.42 4.15
CA ALA A 216 -0.50 -4.81 5.30
C ALA A 216 -1.84 -4.15 4.92
N TRP A 217 -1.89 -3.45 3.78
CA TRP A 217 -3.11 -2.84 3.25
C TRP A 217 -4.18 -3.89 2.93
N LEU A 218 -3.80 -4.99 2.29
CA LEU A 218 -4.74 -6.08 1.99
C LEU A 218 -5.22 -6.79 3.27
N ALA A 219 -4.31 -7.03 4.21
CA ALA A 219 -4.61 -7.70 5.47
C ALA A 219 -5.56 -6.91 6.36
N ILE A 220 -5.42 -5.58 6.44
CA ILE A 220 -6.34 -4.77 7.26
C ILE A 220 -7.76 -4.80 6.72
N ILE A 221 -7.95 -4.75 5.40
CA ILE A 221 -9.27 -4.79 4.79
C ILE A 221 -9.95 -6.13 5.12
N ALA A 222 -9.22 -7.23 4.95
CA ALA A 222 -9.72 -8.56 5.29
C ALA A 222 -10.04 -8.69 6.79
N ALA A 223 -9.22 -8.13 7.66
CA ALA A 223 -9.45 -8.13 9.11
C ALA A 223 -10.70 -7.32 9.50
N GLU A 224 -10.85 -6.12 8.94
CA GLU A 224 -11.99 -5.22 9.18
C GLU A 224 -13.32 -5.78 8.65
N ILE A 225 -13.30 -6.63 7.62
CA ILE A 225 -14.50 -7.33 7.14
C ILE A 225 -15.01 -8.33 8.20
N VAL A 226 -14.09 -9.01 8.91
CA VAL A 226 -14.46 -10.01 9.93
C VAL A 226 -14.79 -9.35 11.28
N MET A 227 -14.13 -8.25 11.61
CA MET A 227 -14.30 -7.54 12.87
C MET A 227 -15.46 -6.53 12.78
N SER A 228 -16.56 -6.79 13.47
CA SER A 228 -17.70 -5.87 13.52
C SER A 228 -17.49 -4.71 14.50
N GLY A 229 -18.02 -3.53 14.18
CA GLY A 229 -18.21 -2.43 15.15
C GLY A 229 -17.04 -1.46 15.28
N ILE A 230 -16.12 -1.42 14.30
CA ILE A 230 -15.07 -0.40 14.22
C ILE A 230 -15.20 0.41 12.93
N VAL A 231 -14.90 1.71 12.99
CA VAL A 231 -14.81 2.56 11.80
C VAL A 231 -13.65 2.08 10.94
N GLY A 232 -13.90 1.66 9.70
CA GLY A 232 -12.88 1.19 8.77
C GLY A 232 -13.50 0.84 7.41
N ILE A 233 -12.73 0.97 6.35
CA ILE A 233 -13.23 0.75 4.99
C ILE A 233 -13.62 -0.72 4.75
N GLY A 234 -12.98 -1.68 5.43
CA GLY A 234 -13.37 -3.09 5.35
C GLY A 234 -14.70 -3.37 6.04
N PHE A 235 -14.94 -2.76 7.21
CA PHE A 235 -16.22 -2.89 7.91
C PHE A 235 -17.36 -2.26 7.08
N PHE A 236 -17.12 -1.14 6.41
CA PHE A 236 -18.11 -0.53 5.52
C PHE A 236 -18.48 -1.39 4.31
N ILE A 237 -17.52 -2.12 3.74
CA ILE A 237 -17.82 -3.10 2.69
C ILE A 237 -18.73 -4.18 3.25
N TRP A 238 -18.41 -4.70 4.43
CA TRP A 238 -19.22 -5.75 5.07
C TRP A 238 -20.63 -5.25 5.39
N ASP A 239 -20.75 -4.07 6.00
CA ASP A 239 -22.03 -3.43 6.30
C ASP A 239 -22.86 -3.15 5.04
N SER A 240 -22.23 -2.59 4.00
CA SER A 240 -22.88 -2.36 2.70
C SER A 240 -23.35 -3.66 2.05
N TYR A 241 -22.58 -4.75 2.21
CA TYR A 241 -22.96 -6.07 1.72
C TYR A 241 -24.18 -6.63 2.47
N GLN A 242 -24.19 -6.57 3.80
CA GLN A 242 -25.32 -7.03 4.62
C GLN A 242 -26.61 -6.26 4.30
N ASN A 243 -26.50 -4.98 3.98
CA ASN A 243 -27.63 -4.12 3.62
C ASN A 243 -27.95 -4.09 2.11
N ASN A 244 -27.29 -4.91 1.29
CA ASN A 244 -27.44 -4.95 -0.18
C ASN A 244 -27.14 -3.63 -0.92
N TYR A 245 -26.31 -2.75 -0.35
CA TYR A 245 -25.83 -1.53 -0.99
C TYR A 245 -24.60 -1.82 -1.88
N ILE A 246 -24.81 -2.56 -2.97
CA ILE A 246 -23.72 -3.02 -3.84
C ILE A 246 -22.98 -1.84 -4.52
N SER A 247 -23.66 -0.74 -4.82
CA SER A 247 -23.05 0.47 -5.38
C SER A 247 -22.04 1.10 -4.41
N ASP A 248 -22.30 1.05 -3.10
CA ASP A 248 -21.39 1.55 -2.07
C ASP A 248 -20.12 0.67 -1.95
N ILE A 249 -20.28 -0.65 -2.11
CA ILE A 249 -19.15 -1.59 -2.15
C ILE A 249 -18.23 -1.27 -3.33
N ILE A 250 -18.78 -1.05 -4.52
CA ILE A 250 -18.01 -0.69 -5.72
C ILE A 250 -17.25 0.62 -5.48
N LEU A 251 -17.90 1.62 -4.88
CA LEU A 251 -17.24 2.87 -4.53
C LEU A 251 -16.09 2.65 -3.53
N ALA A 252 -16.29 1.84 -2.50
CA ALA A 252 -15.25 1.49 -1.54
C ALA A 252 -14.06 0.77 -2.19
N LEU A 253 -14.32 -0.13 -3.16
CA LEU A 253 -13.26 -0.82 -3.92
C LEU A 253 -12.41 0.16 -4.74
N ILE A 254 -13.03 1.19 -5.34
CA ILE A 254 -12.30 2.26 -6.04
C ILE A 254 -11.40 3.03 -5.06
N TYR A 255 -11.92 3.39 -3.88
CA TYR A 255 -11.12 4.03 -2.83
C TYR A 255 -9.96 3.15 -2.36
N ILE A 256 -10.20 1.86 -2.16
CA ILE A 256 -9.18 0.89 -1.74
C ILE A 256 -8.05 0.81 -2.77
N GLY A 257 -8.40 0.70 -4.05
CA GLY A 257 -7.44 0.66 -5.15
C GLY A 257 -6.64 1.97 -5.25
N ALA A 258 -7.32 3.12 -5.16
CA ALA A 258 -6.68 4.42 -5.20
C ALA A 258 -5.67 4.60 -4.05
N ILE A 259 -6.06 4.26 -2.82
CA ILE A 259 -5.19 4.36 -1.65
C ILE A 259 -4.03 3.38 -1.73
N GLY A 260 -4.28 2.14 -2.13
CA GLY A 260 -3.23 1.15 -2.33
C GLY A 260 -2.19 1.60 -3.36
N LEU A 261 -2.63 2.19 -4.48
CA LEU A 261 -1.74 2.77 -5.49
C LEU A 261 -0.95 3.97 -4.96
N VAL A 262 -1.57 4.82 -4.14
CA VAL A 262 -0.88 5.94 -3.49
C VAL A 262 0.18 5.43 -2.53
N LEU A 263 -0.12 4.41 -1.71
CA LEU A 263 0.83 3.81 -0.78
C LEU A 263 2.03 3.17 -1.51
N ASP A 264 1.80 2.41 -2.59
CA ASP A 264 2.89 1.81 -3.36
C ASP A 264 3.77 2.87 -4.03
N ARG A 265 3.16 3.89 -4.67
CA ARG A 265 3.91 5.00 -5.28
C ARG A 265 4.68 5.81 -4.25
N PHE A 266 4.09 6.05 -3.08
CA PHE A 266 4.75 6.75 -1.99
C PHE A 266 5.99 5.98 -1.51
N MET A 267 5.88 4.66 -1.34
CA MET A 267 7.04 3.83 -0.99
C MET A 267 8.09 3.79 -2.09
N GLY A 268 7.69 3.70 -3.35
CA GLY A 268 8.62 3.79 -4.48
C GLY A 268 9.38 5.12 -4.51
N TRP A 269 8.69 6.23 -4.24
CA TRP A 269 9.32 7.55 -4.12
C TRP A 269 10.26 7.67 -2.91
N LEU A 270 9.91 7.08 -1.76
CA LEU A 270 10.81 7.02 -0.61
C LEU A 270 12.08 6.21 -0.91
N GLN A 271 11.95 5.12 -1.68
CA GLN A 271 13.09 4.30 -2.09
C GLN A 271 14.08 5.09 -2.96
N THR A 272 13.59 5.87 -3.94
CA THR A 272 14.47 6.66 -4.82
C THR A 272 15.17 7.81 -4.12
N LEU A 273 14.55 8.40 -3.09
CA LEU A 273 15.20 9.43 -2.26
C LEU A 273 16.41 8.90 -1.48
N ILE A 274 16.33 7.64 -1.03
CA ILE A 274 17.29 7.08 -0.08
C ILE A 274 18.40 6.28 -0.79
N SER A 275 18.10 5.71 -1.96
CA SER A 275 19.09 5.05 -2.82
C SER A 275 19.05 5.66 -4.23
N PRO A 276 19.72 6.81 -4.46
CA PRO A 276 19.72 7.50 -5.77
C PRO A 276 20.50 6.78 -6.90
N GLY A 277 20.71 5.46 -6.79
CA GLY A 277 21.70 4.70 -7.57
C GLY A 277 21.14 3.71 -8.59
N GLU A 278 19.83 3.65 -8.83
CA GLU A 278 19.21 2.84 -9.90
C GLU A 278 18.32 3.69 -10.81
#